data_AF-A0A381U095-F1
#
_entry.id   AF-A0A381U095-F1
#
_cell.length_a   1.000
_cell.length_b   1.000
_cell.length_c   1.000
_cell.angle_alpha   90.00
_cell.angle_beta   90.00
_cell.angle_gamma   90.00
#
_symmetry.space_group_name_H-M   'P 1'
#
loop_
_entity.id
_entity.type
_entity.pdbx_description
1 polymer ?
#
loop_
_entity_poly.entity_id
_entity_poly.type
_entity_poly.pdbx_seq_one_letter_code
_entity_poly.pdbx_strand_id
1 'polypeptide(L)'
;VDLSKISSEALLLRSKDKVLNDSIERVLDSDVIIAATPTYRATYTGLIKTFFDQFPENSLSGKLVLPIQTGGSAEHALSVEHGLTLMVRTLGAIVANKSIYSWGEHWNEDGNPS
;
A
#
# COMPACT_ATOMS: atom_id res chain seq x y z
N VAL A 1 1.21 4.15 8.66
CA VAL A 1 -0.23 4.27 8.99
C VAL A 1 -0.78 2.86 9.11
N ASP A 2 -1.47 2.51 10.19
CA ASP A 2 -2.16 1.22 10.31
C ASP A 2 -3.61 1.39 9.83
N LEU A 3 -3.90 0.90 8.63
CA LEU A 3 -5.21 1.03 7.99
C LEU A 3 -6.30 0.23 8.72
N SER A 4 -5.94 -0.79 9.50
CA SER A 4 -6.91 -1.58 10.27
C SER A 4 -7.56 -0.81 11.43
N LYS A 5 -6.99 0.35 11.78
CA LYS A 5 -7.50 1.24 12.83
C LYS A 5 -8.41 2.34 12.30
N ILE A 6 -8.59 2.43 10.99
CA ILE A 6 -9.44 3.43 10.36
C ILE A 6 -10.85 2.87 10.20
N SER A 7 -11.86 3.71 10.46
CA SER A 7 -13.27 3.36 10.27
C SER A 7 -13.55 2.90 8.83
N SER A 8 -14.23 1.76 8.68
CA SER A 8 -14.68 1.26 7.37
C SER A 8 -15.65 2.21 6.69
N GLU A 9 -16.51 2.89 7.47
CA GLU A 9 -17.44 3.88 6.93
C GLU A 9 -16.68 5.07 6.33
N ALA A 10 -15.57 5.47 6.93
CA ALA A 10 -14.73 6.54 6.41
C ALA A 10 -13.94 6.12 5.17
N LEU A 11 -13.35 4.93 5.18
CA LEU A 11 -12.65 4.36 4.02
C LEU A 11 -13.58 4.19 2.80
N LEU A 12 -14.88 3.96 3.03
CA LEU A 12 -15.90 3.86 2.01
C LEU A 12 -16.61 5.19 1.69
N LEU A 13 -16.06 6.33 2.13
CA LEU A 13 -16.58 7.69 1.88
C LEU A 13 -17.98 7.94 2.45
N ARG A 14 -18.43 7.15 3.43
CA ARG A 14 -19.76 7.27 4.07
C ARG A 14 -19.77 8.17 5.31
N SER A 15 -18.59 8.52 5.82
CA SER A 15 -18.46 9.40 7.00
C SER A 15 -17.17 10.20 6.94
N LYS A 16 -17.13 11.32 7.66
CA LYS A 16 -15.88 12.04 7.96
C LYS A 16 -15.19 11.36 9.14
N ASP A 17 -13.88 11.24 9.08
CA ASP A 17 -13.09 10.64 10.15
C ASP A 17 -11.75 11.35 10.32
N LYS A 18 -11.44 11.72 11.57
CA LYS A 18 -10.22 12.45 11.88
C LYS A 18 -8.98 11.57 11.68
N VAL A 19 -9.06 10.29 12.07
CA VAL A 19 -7.91 9.37 11.98
C VAL A 19 -7.52 9.15 10.52
N LEU A 20 -8.50 9.03 9.63
CA LEU A 20 -8.30 8.97 8.19
C LEU A 20 -7.62 10.23 7.66
N ASN A 21 -8.16 11.41 7.97
CA ASN A 21 -7.61 12.68 7.49
C ASN A 21 -6.17 12.89 7.97
N ASP A 22 -5.92 12.72 9.27
CA ASP A 22 -4.58 12.82 9.86
C ASP A 22 -3.61 11.81 9.22
N SER A 23 -4.10 10.62 8.86
CA SER A 23 -3.30 9.59 8.21
C SER A 23 -2.94 9.95 6.76
N ILE A 24 -3.88 10.54 6.01
CA ILE A 24 -3.63 11.04 4.67
C ILE A 24 -2.62 12.18 4.73
N GLU A 25 -2.84 13.18 5.60
CA GLU A 25 -1.92 14.31 5.80
C GLU A 25 -0.51 13.81 6.14
N ARG A 26 -0.38 12.86 7.06
CA ARG A 26 0.92 12.26 7.40
C ARG A 26 1.63 11.62 6.20
N VAL A 27 0.90 10.96 5.31
CA VAL A 27 1.47 10.39 4.08
C VAL A 27 1.87 11.49 3.11
N LEU A 28 1.04 12.53 2.97
CA LEU A 28 1.32 13.67 2.09
C LEU A 28 2.46 14.55 2.59
N ASP A 29 2.75 14.56 3.88
CA ASP A 29 3.91 15.26 4.46
C ASP A 29 5.21 14.45 4.40
N SER A 30 5.14 13.17 3.98
CA SER A 30 6.32 12.31 3.90
C SER A 30 7.07 12.48 2.57
N ASP A 31 8.40 12.40 2.61
CA ASP A 31 9.25 12.32 1.41
C ASP A 31 9.34 10.88 0.86
N VAL A 32 9.29 9.91 1.77
CA VAL A 32 9.43 8.48 1.47
C VAL A 32 8.26 7.71 2.09
N ILE A 33 7.64 6.85 1.30
CA ILE A 33 6.46 6.06 1.68
C ILE A 33 6.75 4.58 1.43
N ILE A 34 6.55 3.74 2.45
CA ILE A 34 6.52 2.30 2.30
C ILE A 34 5.05 1.88 2.22
N ALA A 35 4.62 1.41 1.05
CA ALA A 35 3.26 0.93 0.83
C ALA A 35 3.26 -0.60 0.88
N ALA A 36 2.77 -1.17 1.97
CA ALA A 36 2.77 -2.61 2.21
C ALA A 36 1.34 -3.18 2.32
N THR A 37 1.07 -4.29 1.65
CA THR A 37 -0.24 -4.98 1.68
C THR A 37 -0.06 -6.45 1.37
N PRO A 38 -0.82 -7.37 1.99
CA PRO A 38 -0.87 -8.74 1.47
C PRO A 38 -1.49 -8.73 0.06
N THR A 39 -1.16 -9.76 -0.73
CA THR A 39 -1.80 -10.06 -1.99
C THR A 39 -3.16 -10.68 -1.71
N TYR A 40 -4.20 -10.07 -2.27
CA TYR A 40 -5.56 -10.57 -2.22
C TYR A 40 -6.14 -10.55 -3.64
N ARG A 41 -6.67 -11.69 -4.10
CA ARG A 41 -7.22 -11.85 -5.46
C ARG A 41 -6.24 -11.36 -6.55
N ALA A 42 -4.99 -11.83 -6.48
CA ALA A 42 -3.90 -11.54 -7.41
C ALA A 42 -3.48 -10.05 -7.53
N THR A 43 -3.84 -9.22 -6.55
CA THR A 43 -3.42 -7.81 -6.48
C THR A 43 -3.32 -7.36 -5.02
N TYR A 44 -3.20 -6.05 -4.78
CA TYR A 44 -3.30 -5.45 -3.45
C TYR A 44 -4.68 -5.61 -2.80
N THR A 45 -4.79 -5.35 -1.50
CA THR A 45 -6.08 -5.41 -0.79
C THR A 45 -7.03 -4.28 -1.18
N GLY A 46 -8.34 -4.53 -1.06
CA GLY A 46 -9.33 -3.45 -1.15
C GLY A 46 -9.10 -2.37 -0.09
N LEU A 47 -8.59 -2.74 1.09
CA LEU A 47 -8.30 -1.81 2.19
C LEU A 47 -7.28 -0.72 1.80
N ILE A 48 -6.13 -1.12 1.22
CA ILE A 48 -5.13 -0.14 0.78
C ILE A 48 -5.64 0.70 -0.39
N LYS A 49 -6.46 0.11 -1.27
CA LYS A 49 -7.08 0.83 -2.39
C LYS A 49 -8.06 1.90 -1.92
N THR A 50 -8.98 1.56 -1.01
CA THR A 50 -9.94 2.52 -0.45
C THR A 50 -9.26 3.67 0.28
N PHE A 51 -8.07 3.46 0.83
CA PHE A 51 -7.27 4.53 1.42
C PHE A 51 -6.67 5.44 0.34
N PHE A 52 -5.98 4.89 -0.66
CA PHE A 52 -5.38 5.68 -1.75
C PHE A 52 -6.40 6.34 -2.68
N ASP A 53 -7.64 5.82 -2.77
CA ASP A 53 -8.71 6.42 -3.58
C ASP A 53 -9.18 7.79 -3.08
N GLN A 54 -8.85 8.13 -1.85
CA GLN A 54 -9.18 9.44 -1.27
C GLN A 54 -8.09 10.48 -1.53
N PHE A 55 -6.96 10.08 -2.14
CA PHE A 55 -5.87 10.98 -2.42
C PHE A 55 -6.20 11.83 -3.65
N PRO A 56 -5.94 13.15 -3.60
CA PRO A 56 -6.05 14.00 -4.79
C PRO A 56 -5.12 13.52 -5.91
N GLU A 57 -5.46 13.90 -7.14
CA GLU A 57 -4.62 13.63 -8.31
C GLU A 57 -3.21 14.20 -8.11
N ASN A 58 -2.18 13.45 -8.52
CA ASN A 58 -0.77 13.84 -8.43
C ASN A 58 -0.25 14.18 -7.01
N SER A 59 -1.00 13.83 -5.96
CA SER A 59 -0.66 14.16 -4.57
C SER A 59 0.61 13.47 -4.05
N LEU A 60 1.10 12.44 -4.75
CA LEU A 60 2.38 11.79 -4.47
C LEU A 60 3.53 12.29 -5.35
N SER A 61 3.33 13.38 -6.12
CA SER A 61 4.38 13.96 -6.95
C SER A 61 5.64 14.30 -6.15
N GLY A 62 6.80 13.90 -6.66
CA GLY A 62 8.10 14.10 -6.01
C GLY A 62 8.38 13.16 -4.83
N LYS A 63 7.44 12.30 -4.43
CA LYS A 63 7.60 11.36 -3.31
C LYS A 63 8.12 10.02 -3.78
N LEU A 64 9.08 9.45 -3.04
CA LEU A 64 9.58 8.11 -3.30
C LEU A 64 8.68 7.07 -2.62
N VAL A 65 8.13 6.14 -3.39
CA VAL A 65 7.33 5.03 -2.86
C VAL A 65 8.05 3.70 -3.07
N LEU A 66 8.14 2.90 -2.01
CA LEU A 66 8.55 1.50 -2.04
C LEU A 66 7.32 0.60 -1.91
N PRO A 67 6.87 -0.06 -3.00
CA PRO A 67 5.78 -1.02 -2.97
C PRO A 67 6.25 -2.37 -2.43
N ILE A 68 5.48 -2.92 -1.49
CA ILE A 68 5.74 -4.22 -0.87
C ILE A 68 4.45 -5.02 -0.87
N GLN A 69 4.51 -6.29 -1.29
CA GLN A 69 3.45 -7.24 -1.01
C GLN A 69 3.95 -8.52 -0.37
N THR A 70 3.08 -9.14 0.41
CA THR A 70 3.26 -10.50 0.92
C THR A 70 2.23 -11.43 0.30
N GLY A 71 2.53 -12.71 0.08
CA GLY A 71 1.50 -13.66 -0.36
C GLY A 71 1.80 -15.11 -0.01
N GLY A 72 0.92 -16.00 -0.45
CA GLY A 72 1.01 -17.42 -0.12
C GLY A 72 2.09 -18.16 -0.91
N SER A 73 2.49 -17.66 -2.06
CA SER A 73 3.38 -18.37 -2.99
C SER A 73 3.94 -17.43 -4.07
N ALA A 74 5.01 -17.85 -4.75
CA ALA A 74 5.73 -17.01 -5.71
C ALA A 74 4.94 -16.68 -6.99
N GLU A 75 3.89 -17.44 -7.32
CA GLU A 75 3.11 -17.30 -8.57
C GLU A 75 2.39 -15.95 -8.66
N HIS A 76 2.22 -15.23 -7.55
CA HIS A 76 1.64 -13.88 -7.53
C HIS A 76 2.68 -12.77 -7.40
N ALA A 77 3.99 -13.04 -7.54
CA ALA A 77 5.03 -12.04 -7.33
C ALA A 77 4.85 -10.80 -8.22
N LEU A 78 4.42 -10.97 -9.47
CA LEU A 78 4.16 -9.88 -10.42
C LEU A 78 2.98 -8.97 -10.03
N SER A 79 2.20 -9.34 -9.00
CA SER A 79 1.10 -8.50 -8.52
C SER A 79 1.58 -7.14 -7.99
N VAL A 80 2.85 -7.05 -7.56
CA VAL A 80 3.43 -5.80 -7.09
C VAL A 80 3.64 -4.82 -8.24
N GLU A 81 4.25 -5.26 -9.34
CA GLU A 81 4.50 -4.43 -10.53
C GLU A 81 3.21 -4.13 -11.30
N HIS A 82 2.32 -5.11 -11.46
CA HIS A 82 1.09 -4.97 -12.26
C HIS A 82 -0.13 -4.48 -11.46
N GLY A 83 0.00 -4.36 -10.14
CA GLY A 83 -1.03 -3.83 -9.26
C GLY A 83 -0.53 -2.59 -8.53
N LEU A 84 0.13 -2.80 -7.39
CA LEU A 84 0.39 -1.76 -6.40
C LEU A 84 1.26 -0.62 -6.97
N THR A 85 2.28 -0.99 -7.74
CA THR A 85 3.17 -0.04 -8.41
C THR A 85 2.42 0.89 -9.36
N LEU A 86 1.49 0.35 -10.16
CA LEU A 86 0.71 1.17 -11.08
C LEU A 86 -0.20 2.13 -10.33
N MET A 87 -0.87 1.67 -9.27
CA MET A 87 -1.76 2.50 -8.45
C MET A 87 -1.04 3.72 -7.85
N VAL A 88 0.18 3.54 -7.30
CA VAL A 88 0.90 4.71 -6.73
C VAL A 88 1.47 5.61 -7.82
N ARG A 89 1.84 5.06 -9.00
CA ARG A 89 2.24 5.87 -10.17
C ARG A 89 1.11 6.74 -10.69
N THR A 90 -0.14 6.29 -10.67
CA THR A 90 -1.28 7.14 -11.07
C THR A 90 -1.47 8.34 -10.15
N LEU A 91 -0.90 8.32 -8.93
CA LEU A 91 -0.87 9.46 -8.01
C LEU A 91 0.39 10.32 -8.15
N GLY A 92 1.22 10.09 -9.17
CA GLY A 92 2.43 10.87 -9.45
C GLY A 92 3.68 10.42 -8.69
N ALA A 93 3.64 9.29 -7.99
CA ALA A 93 4.79 8.82 -7.22
C ALA A 93 6.00 8.45 -8.08
N ILE A 94 7.20 8.75 -7.56
CA ILE A 94 8.45 8.14 -8.01
C ILE A 94 8.53 6.78 -7.33
N VAL A 95 8.58 5.70 -8.10
CA VAL A 95 8.61 4.34 -7.52
C VAL A 95 10.02 3.78 -7.51
N ALA A 96 10.41 3.17 -6.40
CA ALA A 96 11.69 2.46 -6.29
C ALA A 96 11.87 1.43 -7.41
N ASN A 97 13.11 1.31 -7.93
CA ASN A 97 13.42 0.42 -9.05
C ASN A 97 13.15 -1.07 -8.77
N LYS A 98 13.17 -1.47 -7.51
CA LYS A 98 12.85 -2.83 -7.07
C LYS A 98 11.67 -2.77 -6.13
N SER A 99 10.60 -3.46 -6.51
CA SER A 99 9.50 -3.77 -5.60
C SER A 99 9.89 -4.99 -4.75
N ILE A 100 9.21 -5.18 -3.61
CA ILE A 100 9.48 -6.32 -2.73
C ILE A 100 8.25 -7.22 -2.71
N TYR A 101 8.46 -8.50 -3.02
CA TYR A 101 7.48 -9.55 -2.82
C TYR A 101 8.03 -10.58 -1.84
N SER A 102 7.24 -10.95 -0.83
CA SER A 102 7.63 -11.95 0.15
C SER A 102 6.56 -13.03 0.33
N TRP A 103 6.96 -14.29 0.44
CA TRP A 103 6.05 -15.42 0.70
C TRP A 103 6.66 -16.35 1.75
N GLY A 104 5.96 -17.44 2.07
CA GLY A 104 6.30 -18.33 3.18
C GLY A 104 7.78 -18.75 3.29
N GLU A 105 8.48 -19.00 2.18
CA GLU A 105 9.89 -19.45 2.22
C GLU A 105 10.88 -18.37 2.70
N HIS A 106 10.47 -17.10 2.67
CA HIS A 106 11.27 -16.00 3.19
C HIS A 106 11.12 -15.78 4.69
N TRP A 107 10.32 -16.60 5.37
CA TRP A 107 10.04 -16.48 6.80
C TRP A 107 10.22 -17.83 7.49
N ASN A 108 10.84 -17.79 8.66
CA ASN A 108 10.92 -18.91 9.58
C ASN A 108 9.60 -19.07 10.35
N GLU A 109 9.40 -20.22 11.01
CA GLU A 109 8.19 -20.48 11.82
C GLU A 109 8.03 -19.52 13.02
N ASP A 110 9.13 -18.92 13.47
CA ASP A 110 9.13 -17.90 14.53
C ASP A 110 8.75 -16.48 14.03
N GLY A 111 8.50 -16.33 12.73
CA GLY A 111 8.12 -15.07 12.09
C GLY A 111 9.29 -14.16 11.72
N ASN A 112 10.53 -14.62 11.91
CA ASN A 112 11.71 -13.87 11.45
C ASN A 112 12.01 -14.18 9.97
N PRO A 113 12.62 -13.25 9.21
CA PRO A 113 13.11 -13.55 7.88
C PRO A 113 14.11 -14.73 7.90
N SER A 114 14.08 -15.57 6.86
CA SER A 114 15.01 -16.69 6.68
C SER A 114 16.42 -16.28 6.29
#